data_AF-A0A8N4EUR0-F1
#
_entry.id   AF-A0A8N4EUR0-F1
#
_cell.length_a   1.000
_cell.length_b   1.000
_cell.length_c   1.000
_cell.angle_alpha   90.00
_cell.angle_beta   90.00
_cell.angle_gamma   90.00
#
_symmetry.space_group_name_H-M   'P 1'
#
loop_
_entity.id
_entity.type
_entity.pdbx_description
1 polymer ?
#
loop_
_entity_poly.entity_id
_entity_poly.type
_entity_poly.pdbx_seq_one_letter_code
_entity_poly.pdbx_strand_id
1 'polypeptide(L)'
;MASGSPLHQTLVPLLTSPGGSLSDDDAQFLLVPIHIVTHASQLPPEFLNPSVDSQLVIGLDCEGVDLCRNGALCVMQMTLIQQSGIVFSTYRYKLTMFNSKLAFPDAVYLVDAVEGGKALMEACKPAIESTYITKVIHDCKRDSEALYFQFGIKLHNVVDTQIAYSLIEEQEGRKRSPDDYISFVGLLADPRYGGKSYLEKEEVRVLLRQDPAFWTYRPMSEMMIRAAADDVRFLLYIYHKMMEKLNQRSLWHLAVRGSLYCRCFCINDIDFADWPPLPTLPDFLAAEGYVPEEEILSVLNVPPGKMGRVIGKRGASIRSVKQSCNAEILIGGAKGPPDKVFIIGPVMEVRKAEAILRGRMIDL
;
A
#
# COMPACT_ATOMS: atom_id res chain seq x y z
N MET A 1 35.67 15.25 -11.15
CA MET A 1 35.48 15.12 -9.69
C MET A 1 35.20 13.65 -9.42
N ALA A 2 35.94 13.01 -8.53
CA ALA A 2 35.77 11.59 -8.25
C ALA A 2 34.40 11.36 -7.59
N SER A 3 33.47 10.72 -8.32
CA SER A 3 32.23 10.22 -7.73
C SER A 3 32.59 9.01 -6.89
N GLY A 4 32.75 9.20 -5.58
CA GLY A 4 32.86 8.07 -4.65
C GLY A 4 31.65 7.16 -4.79
N SER A 5 31.86 5.85 -4.67
CA SER A 5 30.77 4.88 -4.63
C SER A 5 29.75 5.28 -3.55
N PRO A 6 28.44 5.09 -3.78
CA PRO A 6 27.41 5.34 -2.77
C PRO A 6 27.75 4.59 -1.48
N LEU A 7 27.61 5.25 -0.32
CA LEU A 7 27.97 4.65 0.98
C LEU A 7 27.11 3.41 1.30
N HIS A 8 25.85 3.41 0.84
CA HIS A 8 24.89 2.32 1.02
C HIS A 8 24.30 1.88 -0.31
N GLN A 9 24.11 0.57 -0.49
CA GLN A 9 23.60 -0.04 -1.72
C GLN A 9 22.71 -1.25 -1.40
N THR A 10 21.82 -1.59 -2.32
CA THR A 10 21.01 -2.83 -2.26
C THR A 10 20.81 -3.43 -3.64
N LEU A 11 20.40 -4.69 -3.66
CA LEU A 11 20.07 -5.43 -4.88
C LEU A 11 18.56 -5.33 -5.12
N VAL A 12 18.17 -4.80 -6.28
CA VAL A 12 16.79 -4.76 -6.77
C VAL A 12 16.65 -5.77 -7.92
N PRO A 13 15.57 -6.58 -7.99
CA PRO A 13 15.37 -7.48 -9.13
C PRO A 13 15.20 -6.71 -10.44
N LEU A 14 15.88 -7.14 -11.50
CA LEU A 14 15.63 -6.65 -12.85
C LEU A 14 14.28 -7.14 -13.35
N LEU A 15 13.60 -6.26 -14.07
CA LEU A 15 12.36 -6.55 -14.79
C LEU A 15 12.77 -7.11 -16.16
N THR A 16 12.66 -8.42 -16.37
CA THR A 16 12.92 -9.00 -17.69
C THR A 16 11.81 -8.62 -18.67
N SER A 17 12.17 -8.39 -19.93
CA SER A 17 11.22 -8.06 -20.99
C SER A 17 10.20 -9.21 -21.20
N PRO A 18 8.94 -8.90 -21.58
CA PRO A 18 7.97 -9.93 -21.88
C PRO A 18 8.40 -10.71 -23.12
N GLY A 19 8.77 -11.99 -22.96
CA GLY A 19 9.07 -12.90 -24.07
C GLY A 19 10.31 -13.80 -23.94
N GLY A 20 11.10 -13.71 -22.88
CA GLY A 20 12.25 -14.60 -22.66
C GLY A 20 11.91 -15.78 -21.75
N SER A 21 11.92 -17.01 -22.28
CA SER A 21 11.98 -18.21 -21.45
C SER A 21 13.39 -18.37 -20.89
N LEU A 22 13.60 -17.88 -19.67
CA LEU A 22 14.77 -18.24 -18.87
C LEU A 22 14.25 -18.94 -17.62
N SER A 23 14.90 -20.06 -17.28
CA SER A 23 14.66 -20.81 -16.05
C SER A 23 14.69 -19.91 -14.82
N ASP A 24 13.75 -20.13 -13.89
CA ASP A 24 13.43 -19.32 -12.70
C ASP A 24 14.59 -19.08 -11.69
N ASP A 25 15.82 -19.52 -11.96
CA ASP A 25 16.94 -19.44 -11.01
C ASP A 25 17.77 -18.15 -11.05
N ASP A 26 17.68 -17.33 -12.11
CA ASP A 26 18.48 -16.10 -12.22
C ASP A 26 17.59 -14.87 -12.43
N ALA A 27 16.87 -14.44 -11.38
CA ALA A 27 16.49 -13.03 -11.29
C ALA A 27 17.79 -12.22 -11.30
N GLN A 28 18.17 -11.65 -12.43
CA GLN A 28 19.31 -10.76 -12.50
C GLN A 28 19.03 -9.58 -11.58
N PHE A 29 19.98 -9.24 -10.70
CA PHE A 29 19.83 -8.15 -9.75
C PHE A 29 20.63 -6.94 -10.22
N LEU A 30 20.04 -5.75 -10.05
CA LEU A 30 20.74 -4.50 -10.21
C LEU A 30 21.20 -4.00 -8.84
N LEU A 31 22.48 -3.68 -8.73
CA LEU A 31 23.03 -3.00 -7.56
C LEU A 31 22.72 -1.51 -7.68
N VAL A 32 21.85 -1.02 -6.80
CA VAL A 32 21.40 0.38 -6.79
C VAL A 32 21.83 1.09 -5.50
N PRO A 33 22.11 2.39 -5.55
CA PRO A 33 22.33 3.20 -4.35
C PRO A 33 21.09 3.24 -3.43
N ILE A 34 21.35 3.35 -2.12
CA ILE A 34 20.37 3.81 -1.13
C ILE A 34 20.73 5.24 -0.75
N HIS A 35 19.80 6.18 -0.93
CA HIS A 35 19.94 7.58 -0.55
C HIS A 35 19.15 7.86 0.73
N ILE A 36 19.84 8.30 1.79
CA ILE A 36 19.18 8.88 2.95
C ILE A 36 18.89 10.35 2.64
N VAL A 37 17.62 10.73 2.68
CA VAL A 37 17.12 12.03 2.26
C VAL A 37 16.69 12.81 3.50
N THR A 38 17.36 13.92 3.77
CA THR A 38 17.04 14.88 4.84
C THR A 38 16.62 16.25 4.27
N HIS A 39 16.84 16.49 2.98
CA HIS A 39 16.43 17.69 2.26
C HIS A 39 15.77 17.36 0.93
N ALA A 40 14.75 18.15 0.56
CA ALA A 40 13.98 17.93 -0.67
C ALA A 40 14.85 17.93 -1.93
N SER A 41 15.93 18.73 -1.98
CA SER A 41 16.85 18.78 -3.13
C SER A 41 17.60 17.47 -3.41
N GLN A 42 17.54 16.49 -2.51
CA GLN A 42 18.11 15.15 -2.69
C GLN A 42 17.12 14.18 -3.37
N LEU A 43 15.86 14.59 -3.58
CA LEU A 43 14.86 13.81 -4.28
C LEU A 43 14.86 14.09 -5.79
N PRO A 44 14.42 13.12 -6.61
CA PRO A 44 14.28 13.31 -8.05
C PRO A 44 13.34 14.48 -8.39
N PRO A 45 13.71 15.37 -9.32
CA PRO A 45 12.87 16.48 -9.74
C PRO A 45 11.49 16.06 -10.23
N GLU A 46 11.39 14.91 -10.90
CA GLU A 46 10.15 14.34 -11.44
C GLU A 46 9.24 13.79 -10.34
N PHE A 47 9.81 13.37 -9.21
CA PHE A 47 9.05 13.04 -8.02
C PHE A 47 8.48 14.33 -7.39
N LEU A 48 9.31 15.37 -7.22
CA LEU A 48 8.88 16.63 -6.61
C LEU A 48 7.89 17.41 -7.48
N ASN A 49 7.99 17.30 -8.80
CA ASN A 49 7.18 18.03 -9.77
C ASN A 49 6.48 17.06 -10.73
N PRO A 50 5.49 16.29 -10.25
CA PRO A 50 4.79 15.31 -11.07
C PRO A 50 4.04 16.01 -12.21
N SER A 51 4.13 15.44 -13.41
CA SER A 51 3.49 15.99 -14.60
C SER A 51 2.87 14.90 -15.47
N VAL A 52 1.94 15.29 -16.34
CA VAL A 52 1.33 14.38 -17.32
C VAL A 52 2.35 13.78 -18.29
N ASP A 53 3.44 14.51 -18.55
CA ASP A 53 4.51 14.09 -19.46
C ASP A 53 5.48 13.10 -18.82
N SER A 54 5.45 12.98 -17.48
CA SER A 54 6.39 12.19 -16.68
C SER A 54 5.62 11.28 -15.73
N GLN A 55 5.07 10.18 -16.26
CA GLN A 55 4.46 9.16 -15.42
C GLN A 55 5.54 8.35 -14.69
N LEU A 56 5.36 8.18 -13.38
CA LEU A 56 6.26 7.41 -12.53
C LEU A 56 5.49 6.29 -11.84
N VAL A 57 6.18 5.18 -11.59
CA VAL A 57 5.71 4.11 -10.72
C VAL A 57 6.76 3.89 -9.65
N ILE A 58 6.37 4.00 -8.39
CA ILE A 58 7.28 3.88 -7.24
C ILE A 58 6.80 2.75 -6.33
N GLY A 59 7.74 2.00 -5.75
CA GLY A 59 7.45 1.20 -4.56
C GLY A 59 7.46 2.12 -3.35
N LEU A 60 6.49 2.02 -2.45
CA LEU A 60 6.41 2.86 -1.27
C LEU A 60 6.04 2.05 -0.02
N ASP A 61 6.64 2.42 1.10
CA ASP A 61 6.34 1.92 2.44
C ASP A 61 6.63 3.02 3.46
N CYS A 62 6.13 2.89 4.69
CA CYS A 62 6.46 3.78 5.81
C CYS A 62 6.78 2.97 7.06
N GLU A 63 7.74 3.46 7.85
CA GLU A 63 8.10 2.86 9.14
C GLU A 63 8.17 3.92 10.25
N GLY A 64 7.87 3.51 11.47
CA GLY A 64 7.73 4.44 12.59
C GLY A 64 7.32 3.82 13.92
N VAL A 65 7.04 4.68 14.90
CA VAL A 65 6.56 4.29 16.23
C VAL A 65 5.03 4.24 16.21
N ASP A 66 4.45 3.07 16.50
CA ASP A 66 3.01 2.84 16.47
C ASP A 66 2.35 3.50 15.25
N LEU A 67 2.87 3.21 14.05
CA LEU A 67 2.54 3.90 12.81
C LEU A 67 1.02 3.99 12.57
N CYS A 68 0.47 5.14 12.95
CA CYS A 68 -0.95 5.49 12.89
C CYS A 68 -1.11 6.99 13.14
N ARG A 69 -2.34 7.46 13.35
CA ARG A 69 -2.66 8.87 13.62
C ARG A 69 -1.96 9.49 14.84
N ASN A 70 -1.69 8.69 15.88
CA ASN A 70 -1.16 9.15 17.18
C ASN A 70 0.31 8.76 17.39
N GLY A 71 0.85 7.94 16.49
CA GLY A 71 2.25 7.54 16.50
C GLY A 71 3.14 8.57 15.83
N ALA A 72 4.28 8.11 15.31
CA ALA A 72 5.20 8.92 14.53
C ALA A 72 5.69 8.14 13.32
N LEU A 73 5.50 8.68 12.12
CA LEU A 73 6.19 8.24 10.92
C LEU A 73 7.63 8.74 11.00
N CYS A 74 8.60 7.83 10.92
CA CYS A 74 10.01 8.15 11.08
C CYS A 74 10.78 8.07 9.76
N VAL A 75 10.37 7.17 8.86
CA VAL A 75 10.95 7.03 7.54
C VAL A 75 9.87 6.68 6.53
N MET A 76 9.93 7.29 5.35
CA MET A 76 9.16 6.89 4.18
C MET A 76 10.13 6.37 3.12
N GLN A 77 9.95 5.13 2.72
CA GLN A 77 10.82 4.43 1.78
C GLN A 77 10.24 4.51 0.38
N MET A 78 11.10 4.73 -0.61
CA MET A 78 10.69 4.77 -2.00
C MET A 78 11.69 4.06 -2.90
N THR A 79 11.23 3.08 -3.67
CA THR A 79 12.02 2.49 -4.76
C THR A 79 11.63 3.14 -6.07
N LEU A 80 12.61 3.68 -6.78
CA LEU A 80 12.44 4.27 -8.10
C LEU A 80 13.40 3.58 -9.07
N ILE A 81 12.84 2.89 -10.07
CA ILE A 81 13.60 2.18 -11.11
C ILE A 81 13.10 2.67 -12.47
N GLN A 82 14.00 3.00 -13.39
CA GLN A 82 13.70 3.32 -14.78
C GLN A 82 13.02 2.12 -15.41
N GLN A 83 11.74 2.29 -15.75
CA GLN A 83 10.96 1.24 -16.36
C GLN A 83 10.92 1.41 -17.87
N SER A 84 11.27 0.34 -18.58
CA SER A 84 10.75 0.05 -19.91
C SER A 84 9.83 -1.17 -19.76
N GLY A 85 8.51 -1.00 -19.91
CA GLY A 85 7.57 -2.09 -19.62
C GLY A 85 6.10 -1.69 -19.58
N ILE A 86 5.25 -2.61 -19.11
CA ILE A 86 3.80 -2.39 -18.98
C ILE A 86 3.53 -1.56 -17.73
N VAL A 87 2.95 -0.38 -17.90
CA VAL A 87 2.45 0.45 -16.80
C VAL A 87 0.94 0.40 -16.79
N PHE A 88 0.37 0.07 -15.63
CA PHE A 88 -1.06 0.23 -15.39
C PHE A 88 -1.37 1.70 -15.12
N SER A 89 -2.09 2.33 -16.05
CA SER A 89 -2.70 3.62 -15.80
C SER A 89 -4.02 3.40 -15.08
N THR A 90 -4.08 3.76 -13.79
CA THR A 90 -5.32 3.81 -13.01
C THR A 90 -6.35 4.76 -13.62
N TYR A 91 -5.92 5.82 -14.31
CA TYR A 91 -6.81 6.77 -14.97
C TYR A 91 -7.48 6.18 -16.22
N ARG A 92 -6.73 5.44 -17.04
CA ARG A 92 -7.25 4.83 -18.27
C ARG A 92 -7.75 3.40 -18.09
N TYR A 93 -7.57 2.84 -16.89
CA TYR A 93 -7.82 1.44 -16.56
C TYR A 93 -7.29 0.50 -17.64
N LYS A 94 -6.09 0.81 -18.13
CA LYS A 94 -5.50 0.15 -19.28
C LYS A 94 -4.02 -0.08 -19.03
N LEU A 95 -3.57 -1.27 -19.37
CA LEU A 95 -2.15 -1.60 -19.47
C LEU A 95 -1.59 -0.88 -20.71
N THR A 96 -0.63 0.00 -20.49
CA THR A 96 0.05 0.72 -21.57
C THR A 96 1.53 0.39 -21.53
N MET A 97 2.11 0.07 -22.70
CA MET A 97 3.56 0.02 -22.84
C MET A 97 4.12 1.43 -22.64
N PHE A 98 4.89 1.60 -21.59
CA PHE A 98 5.61 2.83 -21.30
C PHE A 98 7.09 2.62 -21.59
N ASN A 99 7.59 3.37 -22.57
CA ASN A 99 9.03 3.53 -22.76
C ASN A 99 9.41 4.82 -22.06
N SER A 100 9.89 4.72 -20.81
CA SER A 100 10.41 5.90 -20.12
C SER A 100 11.66 6.39 -20.85
N LYS A 101 11.63 7.65 -21.33
CA LYS A 101 12.83 8.43 -21.65
C LYS A 101 13.25 9.31 -20.47
N LEU A 102 12.73 9.01 -19.27
CA LEU A 102 13.05 9.75 -18.06
C LEU A 102 14.44 9.33 -17.60
N ALA A 103 15.33 10.30 -17.42
CA ALA A 103 16.72 10.07 -17.05
C ALA A 103 16.93 10.31 -15.55
N PHE A 104 16.41 9.42 -14.70
CA PHE A 104 16.74 9.39 -13.28
C PHE A 104 17.46 8.08 -12.94
N PRO A 105 18.43 8.08 -12.00
CA PRO A 105 19.13 6.86 -11.61
C PRO A 105 18.21 5.93 -10.81
N ASP A 106 18.33 4.63 -11.08
CA ASP A 106 17.74 3.56 -10.27
C ASP A 106 18.25 3.65 -8.83
N ALA A 107 17.34 3.76 -7.87
CA ALA A 107 17.70 3.97 -6.48
C ALA A 107 16.59 3.62 -5.49
N VAL A 108 16.99 3.42 -4.24
CA VAL A 108 16.09 3.45 -3.08
C VAL A 108 16.33 4.76 -2.32
N TYR A 109 15.25 5.45 -1.97
CA TYR A 109 15.28 6.67 -1.16
C TYR A 109 14.65 6.39 0.20
N LEU A 110 15.37 6.71 1.27
CA LEU A 110 14.88 6.68 2.64
C LEU A 110 14.65 8.13 3.07
N VAL A 111 13.40 8.58 2.97
CA VAL A 111 12.98 9.94 3.36
C VAL A 111 12.90 10.00 4.87
N ASP A 112 13.86 10.71 5.47
CA ASP A 112 13.99 10.82 6.92
C ASP A 112 13.04 11.88 7.47
N ALA A 113 11.87 11.44 7.96
CA ALA A 113 10.88 12.34 8.53
C ALA A 113 11.29 12.92 9.90
N VAL A 114 12.30 12.34 10.56
CA VAL A 114 12.80 12.80 11.87
C VAL A 114 13.80 13.94 11.68
N GLU A 115 14.84 13.75 10.85
CA GLU A 115 15.84 14.79 10.58
C GLU A 115 15.34 15.84 9.58
N GLY A 116 14.67 15.42 8.50
CA GLY A 116 14.14 16.33 7.49
C GLY A 116 12.83 17.03 7.92
N GLY A 117 12.14 16.47 8.90
CA GLY A 117 10.97 17.05 9.54
C GLY A 117 9.80 17.32 8.58
N LYS A 118 8.90 18.20 9.03
CA LYS A 118 7.67 18.54 8.30
C LYS A 118 7.94 19.14 6.92
N ALA A 119 8.98 19.96 6.77
CA ALA A 119 9.30 20.62 5.51
C ALA A 119 9.65 19.60 4.40
N LEU A 120 10.40 18.54 4.74
CA LEU A 120 10.70 17.46 3.81
C LEU A 120 9.43 16.69 3.43
N MET A 121 8.59 16.33 4.41
CA MET A 121 7.35 15.61 4.15
C MET A 121 6.36 16.44 3.31
N GLU A 122 6.25 17.74 3.57
CA GLU A 122 5.46 18.68 2.76
C GLU A 122 5.98 18.76 1.31
N ALA A 123 7.29 18.69 1.10
CA ALA A 123 7.87 18.66 -0.24
C ALA A 123 7.54 17.37 -1.01
N CYS A 124 7.28 16.25 -0.31
CA CYS A 124 6.81 15.01 -0.92
C CYS A 124 5.33 15.04 -1.29
N LYS A 125 4.53 15.94 -0.68
CA LYS A 125 3.07 15.99 -0.85
C LYS A 125 2.61 16.00 -2.32
N PRO A 126 3.17 16.83 -3.23
CA PRO A 126 2.75 16.82 -4.63
C PRO A 126 2.84 15.43 -5.26
N ALA A 127 3.90 14.68 -4.96
CA ALA A 127 4.14 13.34 -5.49
C ALA A 127 3.15 12.29 -4.94
N ILE A 128 2.96 12.31 -3.62
CA ILE A 128 2.14 11.34 -2.90
C ILE A 128 0.65 11.51 -3.26
N GLU A 129 0.19 12.76 -3.44
CA GLU A 129 -1.18 13.07 -3.85
C GLU A 129 -1.38 13.01 -5.37
N SER A 130 -0.31 12.86 -6.16
CA SER A 130 -0.38 12.89 -7.63
C SER A 130 -1.11 11.70 -8.25
N THR A 131 -1.94 11.99 -9.25
CA THR A 131 -2.51 11.00 -10.18
C THR A 131 -1.54 10.53 -11.26
N TYR A 132 -0.39 11.20 -11.42
CA TYR A 132 0.64 10.88 -12.43
C TYR A 132 1.74 9.96 -11.87
N ILE A 133 1.80 9.81 -10.55
CA ILE A 133 2.72 8.88 -9.89
C ILE A 133 1.89 7.75 -9.28
N THR A 134 2.14 6.51 -9.72
CA THR A 134 1.52 5.32 -9.14
C THR A 134 2.35 4.85 -7.96
N LYS A 135 1.71 4.68 -6.80
CA LYS A 135 2.34 4.18 -5.58
C LYS A 135 2.00 2.70 -5.42
N VAL A 136 2.99 1.84 -5.61
CA VAL A 136 2.88 0.40 -5.33
C VAL A 136 3.19 0.19 -3.86
N ILE A 137 2.23 -0.31 -3.10
CA ILE A 137 2.33 -0.50 -1.64
C ILE A 137 1.80 -1.89 -1.29
N HIS A 138 2.17 -2.43 -0.13
CA HIS A 138 1.56 -3.63 0.42
C HIS A 138 0.76 -3.28 1.69
N ASP A 139 -0.58 -3.36 1.62
CA ASP A 139 -1.48 -2.95 2.71
C ASP A 139 -1.30 -1.48 3.19
N CYS A 140 -1.69 -0.54 2.33
CA CYS A 140 -1.44 0.90 2.52
C CYS A 140 -2.21 1.60 3.66
N LYS A 141 -3.10 0.90 4.39
CA LYS A 141 -4.08 1.54 5.29
C LYS A 141 -3.42 2.32 6.42
N ARG A 142 -2.28 1.87 6.94
CA ARG A 142 -1.56 2.52 8.05
C ARG A 142 -0.64 3.64 7.59
N ASP A 143 0.03 3.44 6.47
CA ASP A 143 0.86 4.46 5.84
C ASP A 143 -0.01 5.68 5.53
N SER A 144 -1.19 5.45 4.94
CA SER A 144 -2.13 6.51 4.64
C SER A 144 -2.65 7.22 5.90
N GLU A 145 -2.99 6.47 6.96
CA GLU A 145 -3.43 7.09 8.24
C GLU A 145 -2.34 7.99 8.83
N ALA A 146 -1.08 7.54 8.84
CA ALA A 146 0.04 8.30 9.36
C ALA A 146 0.31 9.56 8.50
N LEU A 147 0.39 9.40 7.17
CA LEU A 147 0.56 10.52 6.22
C LEU A 147 -0.54 11.57 6.38
N TYR A 148 -1.79 11.13 6.53
CA TYR A 148 -2.95 11.99 6.62
C TYR A 148 -2.97 12.80 7.91
N PHE A 149 -2.88 12.16 9.08
CA PHE A 149 -3.04 12.86 10.36
C PHE A 149 -1.77 13.59 10.82
N GLN A 150 -0.58 13.12 10.45
CA GLN A 150 0.67 13.74 10.89
C GLN A 150 1.14 14.86 9.94
N PHE A 151 0.84 14.76 8.64
CA PHE A 151 1.33 15.70 7.62
C PHE A 151 0.24 16.30 6.72
N GLY A 152 -1.02 15.88 6.84
CA GLY A 152 -2.09 16.36 5.97
C GLY A 152 -1.91 15.93 4.52
N ILE A 153 -1.30 14.76 4.27
CA ILE A 153 -1.02 14.21 2.95
C ILE A 153 -2.02 13.08 2.64
N LYS A 154 -2.72 13.18 1.51
CA LYS A 154 -3.68 12.17 1.03
C LYS A 154 -3.02 11.22 0.05
N LEU A 155 -2.79 9.99 0.47
CA LEU A 155 -2.29 8.97 -0.43
C LEU A 155 -3.29 8.71 -1.57
N HIS A 156 -2.84 8.87 -2.81
CA HIS A 156 -3.69 8.75 -4.00
C HIS A 156 -3.05 7.86 -5.07
N ASN A 157 -3.79 7.34 -6.05
CA ASN A 157 -3.24 6.51 -7.13
C ASN A 157 -2.38 5.33 -6.64
N VAL A 158 -2.94 4.53 -5.74
CA VAL A 158 -2.27 3.36 -5.14
C VAL A 158 -2.61 2.08 -5.89
N VAL A 159 -1.59 1.26 -6.10
CA VAL A 159 -1.70 -0.15 -6.42
C VAL A 159 -1.29 -0.95 -5.18
N ASP A 160 -2.28 -1.49 -4.48
CA ASP A 160 -2.05 -2.30 -3.29
C ASP A 160 -1.85 -3.76 -3.69
N THR A 161 -0.64 -4.28 -3.44
CA THR A 161 -0.26 -5.65 -3.83
C THR A 161 -1.03 -6.72 -3.07
N GLN A 162 -1.53 -6.43 -1.86
CA GLN A 162 -2.38 -7.37 -1.12
C GLN A 162 -3.77 -7.47 -1.76
N ILE A 163 -4.33 -6.35 -2.19
CA ILE A 163 -5.60 -6.33 -2.96
C ILE A 163 -5.41 -7.05 -4.31
N ALA A 164 -4.33 -6.75 -5.02
CA ALA A 164 -4.02 -7.37 -6.31
C ALA A 164 -3.89 -8.90 -6.18
N TYR A 165 -3.23 -9.40 -5.13
CA TYR A 165 -3.16 -10.83 -4.84
C TYR A 165 -4.55 -11.45 -4.68
N SER A 166 -5.40 -10.88 -3.81
CA SER A 166 -6.76 -11.39 -3.59
C SER A 166 -7.60 -11.40 -4.87
N LEU A 167 -7.47 -10.39 -5.72
CA LEU A 167 -8.16 -10.33 -7.01
C LEU A 167 -7.68 -11.43 -7.98
N ILE A 168 -6.38 -11.73 -7.99
CA ILE A 168 -5.85 -12.83 -8.83
C ILE A 168 -6.38 -14.18 -8.33
N GLU A 169 -6.40 -14.40 -7.01
CA GLU A 169 -6.97 -15.62 -6.43
C GLU A 169 -8.48 -15.76 -6.75
N GLU A 170 -9.24 -14.66 -6.70
CA GLU A 170 -10.66 -14.62 -7.07
C GLU A 170 -10.86 -14.98 -8.56
N GLN A 171 -10.00 -14.48 -9.46
CA GLN A 171 -10.02 -14.85 -10.89
C GLN A 171 -9.77 -16.34 -11.11
N GLU A 172 -8.93 -16.96 -10.28
CA GLU A 172 -8.60 -18.39 -10.32
C GLU A 172 -9.67 -19.25 -9.62
N GLY A 173 -10.75 -18.64 -9.13
CA GLY A 173 -11.91 -19.33 -8.54
C GLY A 173 -11.77 -19.63 -7.06
N ARG A 174 -10.72 -19.13 -6.39
CA ARG A 174 -10.58 -19.26 -4.94
C ARG A 174 -11.62 -18.38 -4.24
N LYS A 175 -12.34 -18.96 -3.29
CA LYS A 175 -13.29 -18.20 -2.47
C LYS A 175 -12.52 -17.33 -1.48
N ARG A 176 -12.87 -16.04 -1.43
CA ARG A 176 -12.35 -15.10 -0.44
C ARG A 176 -12.71 -15.58 0.97
N SER A 177 -11.71 -15.69 1.82
CA SER A 177 -11.89 -15.87 3.26
C SER A 177 -11.64 -14.54 3.97
N PRO A 178 -12.50 -14.11 4.91
CA PRO A 178 -12.40 -12.79 5.56
C PRO A 178 -11.13 -12.51 6.39
N ASP A 179 -10.32 -13.54 6.62
CA ASP A 179 -9.06 -13.46 7.38
C ASP A 179 -7.86 -14.02 6.57
N ASP A 180 -8.03 -14.29 5.27
CA ASP A 180 -6.97 -14.83 4.40
C ASP A 180 -6.20 -13.69 3.72
N TYR A 181 -5.45 -12.95 4.53
CA TYR A 181 -4.55 -11.89 4.05
C TYR A 181 -3.14 -12.46 3.89
N ILE A 182 -2.57 -12.29 2.69
CA ILE A 182 -1.16 -12.61 2.46
C ILE A 182 -0.28 -11.49 3.03
N SER A 183 0.74 -11.86 3.81
CA SER A 183 1.78 -10.93 4.24
C SER A 183 2.75 -10.63 3.11
N PHE A 184 3.48 -9.52 3.18
CA PHE A 184 4.49 -9.19 2.17
C PHE A 184 5.55 -10.31 1.99
N VAL A 185 6.00 -10.89 3.11
CA VAL A 185 6.96 -12.02 3.08
C VAL A 185 6.33 -13.26 2.46
N GLY A 186 5.07 -13.57 2.80
CA GLY A 186 4.32 -14.66 2.17
C GLY A 186 4.13 -14.45 0.67
N LEU A 187 3.89 -13.21 0.26
CA LEU A 187 3.74 -12.83 -1.14
C LEU A 187 5.05 -12.99 -1.92
N LEU A 188 6.16 -12.55 -1.34
CA LEU A 188 7.48 -12.70 -1.95
C LEU A 188 7.92 -14.18 -2.05
N ALA A 189 7.49 -15.01 -1.11
CA ALA A 189 7.73 -16.45 -1.11
C ALA A 189 6.87 -17.21 -2.14
N ASP A 190 5.76 -16.64 -2.61
CA ASP A 190 4.93 -17.25 -3.65
C ASP A 190 5.74 -17.37 -4.96
N PRO A 191 5.89 -18.57 -5.54
CA PRO A 191 6.65 -18.79 -6.77
C PRO A 191 6.18 -17.95 -7.96
N ARG A 192 4.91 -17.50 -7.96
CA ARG A 192 4.35 -16.67 -9.04
C ARG A 192 4.89 -15.23 -9.03
N TYR A 193 5.41 -14.75 -7.89
CA TYR A 193 5.77 -13.34 -7.68
C TYR A 193 7.18 -13.11 -7.14
N GLY A 194 7.91 -14.16 -6.75
CA GLY A 194 9.28 -14.02 -6.29
C GLY A 194 9.96 -15.34 -5.96
N GLY A 195 9.23 -16.35 -5.46
CA GLY A 195 9.77 -17.65 -5.07
C GLY A 195 10.88 -17.57 -4.01
N LYS A 196 11.04 -16.42 -3.35
CA LYS A 196 12.16 -16.13 -2.46
C LYS A 196 11.69 -16.25 -1.02
N SER A 197 12.23 -17.25 -0.33
CA SER A 197 12.09 -17.34 1.12
C SER A 197 12.82 -16.18 1.77
N TYR A 198 12.08 -15.30 2.44
CA TYR A 198 12.59 -14.09 3.07
C TYR A 198 12.44 -14.17 4.60
N LEU A 199 12.67 -15.37 5.16
CA LEU A 199 12.46 -15.70 6.58
C LEU A 199 13.34 -14.87 7.52
N GLU A 200 14.58 -14.58 7.10
CA GLU A 200 15.52 -13.74 7.88
C GLU A 200 14.93 -12.34 8.15
N LYS A 201 14.10 -11.81 7.25
CA LYS A 201 13.41 -10.52 7.48
C LYS A 201 12.37 -10.61 8.59
N GLU A 202 11.68 -11.73 8.71
CA GLU A 202 10.69 -11.88 9.77
C GLU A 202 11.38 -11.97 11.14
N GLU A 203 12.54 -12.62 11.22
CA GLU A 203 13.39 -12.64 12.41
C GLU A 203 13.89 -11.23 12.76
N VAL A 204 14.38 -10.47 11.77
CA VAL A 204 14.79 -9.07 11.96
C VAL A 204 13.61 -8.25 12.45
N ARG A 205 12.42 -8.35 11.84
CA ARG A 205 11.22 -7.61 12.26
C ARG A 205 10.82 -7.93 13.70
N VAL A 206 11.00 -9.18 14.16
CA VAL A 206 10.77 -9.53 15.57
C VAL A 206 11.73 -8.78 16.48
N LEU A 207 13.01 -8.68 16.12
CA LEU A 207 14.01 -7.91 16.87
C LEU A 207 13.68 -6.41 16.83
N LEU A 208 13.30 -5.86 15.68
CA LEU A 208 12.95 -4.45 15.55
C LEU A 208 11.77 -4.06 16.46
N ARG A 209 10.79 -4.96 16.64
CA ARG A 209 9.63 -4.74 17.50
C ARG A 209 9.94 -4.80 19.01
N GLN A 210 11.12 -5.25 19.41
CA GLN A 210 11.52 -5.28 20.82
C GLN A 210 11.81 -3.88 21.37
N ASP A 211 12.21 -2.97 20.49
CA ASP A 211 12.42 -1.57 20.83
C ASP A 211 11.36 -0.69 20.15
N PRO A 212 10.33 -0.24 20.89
CA PRO A 212 9.28 0.62 20.34
C PRO A 212 9.80 1.94 19.78
N ALA A 213 10.99 2.40 20.21
CA ALA A 213 11.60 3.64 19.75
C ALA A 213 12.62 3.42 18.61
N PHE A 214 12.78 2.18 18.14
CA PHE A 214 13.80 1.78 17.15
C PHE A 214 13.94 2.75 15.97
N TRP A 215 12.80 3.13 15.36
CA TRP A 215 12.78 3.98 14.18
C TRP A 215 13.09 5.46 14.45
N THR A 216 13.15 5.88 15.72
CA THR A 216 13.41 7.28 16.11
C THR A 216 14.89 7.62 16.20
N TYR A 217 15.77 6.62 16.36
CA TYR A 217 17.19 6.87 16.60
C TYR A 217 17.91 7.45 15.37
N ARG A 218 18.84 8.37 15.62
CA ARG A 218 19.66 9.01 14.59
C ARG A 218 21.14 9.11 14.99
N PRO A 219 22.08 9.02 14.03
CA PRO A 219 21.86 8.69 12.60
C PRO A 219 21.32 7.25 12.43
N MET A 220 20.66 6.96 11.29
CA MET A 220 20.13 5.63 11.05
C MET A 220 21.24 4.57 11.10
N SER A 221 21.02 3.48 11.84
CA SER A 221 21.94 2.35 11.85
C SER A 221 21.91 1.60 10.52
N GLU A 222 22.98 0.88 10.19
CA GLU A 222 23.03 0.02 9.00
C GLU A 222 21.87 -1.01 8.97
N MET A 223 21.45 -1.49 10.14
CA MET A 223 20.30 -2.39 10.25
C MET A 223 18.99 -1.70 9.87
N MET A 224 18.78 -0.44 10.30
CA MET A 224 17.61 0.36 9.90
C MET A 224 17.58 0.58 8.39
N ILE A 225 18.72 0.95 7.81
CA ILE A 225 18.85 1.24 6.38
C ILE A 225 18.50 -0.01 5.55
N ARG A 226 19.04 -1.17 5.91
CA ARG A 226 18.74 -2.44 5.22
C ARG A 226 17.29 -2.87 5.40
N ALA A 227 16.78 -2.84 6.63
CA ALA A 227 15.40 -3.22 6.92
C ALA A 227 14.41 -2.35 6.13
N ALA A 228 14.60 -1.04 6.13
CA ALA A 228 13.75 -0.11 5.40
C ALA A 228 13.82 -0.34 3.88
N ALA A 229 15.01 -0.53 3.31
CA ALA A 229 15.16 -0.82 1.89
C ALA A 229 14.49 -2.15 1.48
N ASP A 230 14.50 -3.15 2.36
CA ASP A 230 13.90 -4.46 2.13
C ASP A 230 12.37 -4.44 2.03
N ASP A 231 11.70 -3.41 2.56
CA ASP A 231 10.25 -3.24 2.44
C ASP A 231 9.81 -2.80 1.05
N VAL A 232 10.69 -2.11 0.31
CA VAL A 232 10.33 -1.52 -0.99
C VAL A 232 11.07 -2.11 -2.19
N ARG A 233 12.23 -2.77 -2.01
CA ARG A 233 13.08 -3.20 -3.14
C ARG A 233 12.45 -4.26 -4.04
N PHE A 234 11.47 -5.02 -3.57
CA PHE A 234 10.77 -6.04 -4.36
C PHE A 234 9.38 -5.60 -4.86
N LEU A 235 8.84 -4.46 -4.38
CA LEU A 235 7.46 -4.05 -4.69
C LEU A 235 7.23 -3.87 -6.18
N LEU A 236 8.15 -3.19 -6.89
CA LEU A 236 8.02 -2.96 -8.32
C LEU A 236 8.09 -4.27 -9.12
N TYR A 237 8.96 -5.21 -8.74
CA TYR A 237 9.04 -6.53 -9.36
C TYR A 237 7.73 -7.32 -9.22
N ILE A 238 7.20 -7.39 -8.00
CA ILE A 238 5.92 -8.04 -7.70
C ILE A 238 4.78 -7.37 -8.47
N TYR A 239 4.75 -6.04 -8.51
CA TYR A 239 3.77 -5.27 -9.26
C TYR A 239 3.72 -5.68 -10.73
N HIS A 240 4.87 -5.76 -11.41
CA HIS A 240 4.91 -6.16 -12.83
C HIS A 240 4.35 -7.57 -13.04
N LYS A 241 4.75 -8.53 -12.21
CA LYS A 241 4.23 -9.90 -12.26
C LYS A 241 2.72 -9.99 -12.01
N MET A 242 2.18 -9.13 -11.14
CA MET A 242 0.73 -9.06 -10.88
C MET A 242 -0.04 -8.38 -12.02
N MET A 243 0.49 -7.30 -12.59
CA MET A 243 -0.18 -6.57 -13.66
C MET A 243 -0.35 -7.42 -14.93
N GLU A 244 0.57 -8.36 -15.19
CA GLU A 244 0.44 -9.35 -16.27
C GLU A 244 -0.71 -10.35 -16.07
N LYS A 245 -1.16 -10.55 -14.83
CA LYS A 245 -2.16 -11.57 -14.46
C LYS A 245 -3.57 -11.00 -14.28
N LEU A 246 -3.70 -9.72 -14.00
CA LEU A 246 -4.99 -9.07 -13.76
C LEU A 246 -5.72 -8.79 -15.07
N ASN A 247 -6.97 -9.23 -15.15
CA ASN A 247 -7.86 -8.84 -16.23
C ASN A 247 -8.41 -7.42 -16.03
N GLN A 248 -9.09 -6.87 -17.04
CA GLN A 248 -9.58 -5.48 -17.01
C GLN A 248 -10.57 -5.20 -15.87
N ARG A 249 -11.43 -6.16 -15.51
CA ARG A 249 -12.39 -6.01 -14.40
C ARG A 249 -11.66 -5.93 -13.06
N SER A 250 -10.68 -6.80 -12.86
CA SER A 250 -9.87 -6.82 -11.65
C SER A 250 -8.97 -5.59 -11.53
N LEU A 251 -8.44 -5.08 -12.64
CA LEU A 251 -7.70 -3.82 -12.66
C LEU A 251 -8.55 -2.63 -12.21
N TRP A 252 -9.82 -2.57 -12.62
CA TRP A 252 -10.76 -1.56 -12.12
C TRP A 252 -11.05 -1.75 -10.63
N HIS A 253 -11.36 -2.97 -10.19
CA HIS A 253 -11.56 -3.29 -8.76
C HIS A 253 -10.35 -2.93 -7.89
N LEU A 254 -9.14 -3.18 -8.39
CA LEU A 254 -7.90 -2.81 -7.73
C LEU A 254 -7.82 -1.29 -7.49
N ALA A 255 -8.20 -0.48 -8.48
CA ALA A 255 -8.23 0.97 -8.33
C ALA A 255 -9.30 1.45 -7.33
N VAL A 256 -10.51 0.87 -7.38
CA VAL A 256 -11.61 1.17 -6.44
C VAL A 256 -11.20 0.82 -5.02
N ARG A 257 -10.79 -0.44 -4.78
CA ARG A 257 -10.40 -0.93 -3.46
C ARG A 257 -9.14 -0.24 -2.94
N GLY A 258 -8.17 0.07 -3.79
CA GLY A 258 -7.02 0.90 -3.43
C GLY A 258 -7.44 2.28 -2.92
N SER A 259 -8.41 2.92 -3.58
CA SER A 259 -8.97 4.21 -3.14
C SER A 259 -9.73 4.13 -1.83
N LEU A 260 -10.41 3.00 -1.56
CA LEU A 260 -11.08 2.72 -0.29
C LEU A 260 -10.09 2.44 0.84
N TYR A 261 -9.00 1.69 0.56
CA TYR A 261 -7.93 1.43 1.53
C TYR A 261 -7.17 2.71 1.91
N CYS A 262 -6.86 3.58 0.94
CA CYS A 262 -6.19 4.86 1.22
C CYS A 262 -6.98 5.71 2.22
N ARG A 263 -8.31 5.78 2.09
CA ARG A 263 -9.15 6.54 3.03
C ARG A 263 -9.56 5.76 4.26
N CYS A 264 -9.27 4.45 4.33
CA CYS A 264 -9.53 3.66 5.53
C CYS A 264 -8.76 4.24 6.70
N PHE A 265 -9.40 4.29 7.87
CA PHE A 265 -8.92 5.03 9.06
C PHE A 265 -8.79 6.55 8.89
N CYS A 266 -8.85 7.15 7.72
CA CYS A 266 -8.67 8.59 7.54
C CYS A 266 -9.95 9.44 7.74
N ILE A 267 -10.90 8.95 8.55
CA ILE A 267 -12.15 9.67 8.85
C ILE A 267 -11.91 10.87 9.76
N ASN A 268 -12.51 12.01 9.41
CA ASN A 268 -12.48 13.28 10.15
C ASN A 268 -13.90 13.84 10.37
N ASP A 269 -14.02 15.10 10.79
CA ASP A 269 -15.32 15.76 11.08
C ASP A 269 -16.21 15.99 9.84
N ILE A 270 -15.64 15.92 8.63
CA ILE A 270 -16.36 16.02 7.34
C ILE A 270 -16.38 14.68 6.61
N ASP A 271 -16.25 13.58 7.36
CA ASP A 271 -16.15 12.20 6.89
C ASP A 271 -15.02 11.99 5.86
N PHE A 272 -15.39 11.95 4.58
CA PHE A 272 -14.48 11.79 3.45
C PHE A 272 -14.70 12.86 2.36
N ALA A 273 -15.38 13.96 2.68
CA ALA A 273 -15.78 14.97 1.70
C ALA A 273 -14.59 15.63 0.98
N ASP A 274 -13.41 15.64 1.62
CA ASP A 274 -12.18 16.19 1.07
C ASP A 274 -11.34 15.15 0.29
N TRP A 275 -11.78 13.90 0.22
CA TRP A 275 -11.12 12.85 -0.56
C TRP A 275 -11.61 12.86 -2.01
N PRO A 276 -10.74 12.52 -2.99
CA PRO A 276 -11.15 12.35 -4.37
C PRO A 276 -12.29 11.33 -4.51
N PRO A 277 -13.17 11.48 -5.52
CA PRO A 277 -14.20 10.50 -5.80
C PRO A 277 -13.58 9.13 -6.12
N LEU A 278 -14.35 8.06 -5.92
CA LEU A 278 -13.91 6.73 -6.31
C LEU A 278 -13.81 6.62 -7.84
N PRO A 279 -12.89 5.79 -8.36
CA PRO A 279 -12.85 5.39 -9.76
C PRO A 279 -14.22 5.04 -10.33
N THR A 280 -14.61 5.69 -11.43
CA THR A 280 -15.86 5.36 -12.15
C THR A 280 -15.68 4.12 -13.02
N LEU A 281 -16.78 3.45 -13.35
CA LEU A 281 -16.74 2.33 -14.31
C LEU A 281 -16.27 2.85 -15.68
N PRO A 282 -15.25 2.22 -16.31
CA PRO A 282 -14.80 2.61 -17.65
C PRO A 282 -15.84 2.27 -18.72
N ASP A 283 -15.99 3.14 -19.72
CA ASP A 283 -16.97 2.99 -20.81
C ASP A 283 -16.87 1.64 -21.54
N PHE A 284 -15.66 1.10 -21.70
CA PHE A 284 -15.46 -0.18 -22.37
C PHE A 284 -16.02 -1.36 -21.57
N LEU A 285 -15.89 -1.35 -20.22
CA LEU A 285 -16.52 -2.37 -19.38
C LEU A 285 -18.04 -2.20 -19.37
N ALA A 286 -18.52 -0.95 -19.36
CA ALA A 286 -19.94 -0.66 -19.45
C ALA A 286 -20.53 -1.16 -20.79
N ALA A 287 -19.82 -0.98 -21.90
CA ALA A 287 -20.21 -1.45 -23.23
C ALA A 287 -20.27 -2.98 -23.35
N GLU A 288 -19.48 -3.71 -22.56
CA GLU A 288 -19.56 -5.17 -22.43
C GLU A 288 -20.76 -5.64 -21.57
N GLY A 289 -21.60 -4.72 -21.08
CA GLY A 289 -22.72 -5.01 -20.19
C GLY A 289 -22.29 -5.40 -18.78
N TYR A 290 -21.05 -5.09 -18.38
CA TYR A 290 -20.60 -5.35 -17.02
C TYR A 290 -21.23 -4.36 -16.05
N VAL A 291 -21.98 -4.87 -15.07
CA VAL A 291 -22.59 -4.08 -14.00
C VAL A 291 -21.98 -4.58 -12.67
N PRO A 292 -20.93 -3.91 -12.15
CA PRO A 292 -20.37 -4.28 -10.87
C PRO A 292 -21.31 -3.88 -9.73
N GLU A 293 -21.23 -4.61 -8.62
CA GLU A 293 -21.77 -4.11 -7.36
C GLU A 293 -20.96 -2.89 -6.91
N GLU A 294 -21.64 -1.83 -6.49
CA GLU A 294 -20.99 -0.66 -5.90
C GLU A 294 -20.29 -1.09 -4.60
N GLU A 295 -19.01 -0.74 -4.46
CA GLU A 295 -18.24 -0.97 -3.23
C GLU A 295 -18.07 0.34 -2.46
N ILE A 296 -18.26 0.30 -1.14
CA ILE A 296 -18.18 1.45 -0.25
C ILE A 296 -17.29 1.16 0.96
N LEU A 297 -16.84 2.23 1.62
CA LEU A 297 -16.32 2.21 2.98
C LEU A 297 -17.37 2.84 3.89
N SER A 298 -17.93 2.05 4.81
CA SER A 298 -18.77 2.55 5.89
C SER A 298 -18.00 2.58 7.21
N VAL A 299 -18.26 3.60 8.02
CA VAL A 299 -17.66 3.75 9.35
C VAL A 299 -18.75 3.75 10.40
N LEU A 300 -18.76 2.71 11.22
CA LEU A 300 -19.70 2.51 12.31
C LEU A 300 -19.10 3.01 13.62
N ASN A 301 -19.76 4.00 14.23
CA ASN A 301 -19.45 4.45 15.58
C ASN A 301 -19.90 3.41 16.63
N VAL A 302 -19.01 3.09 17.56
CA VAL A 302 -19.22 2.14 18.64
C VAL A 302 -19.32 2.91 19.95
N PRO A 303 -20.47 2.87 20.66
CA PRO A 303 -20.61 3.57 21.93
C PRO A 303 -19.58 3.09 22.98
N PRO A 304 -19.20 3.95 23.94
CA PRO A 304 -18.27 3.58 25.01
C PRO A 304 -18.66 2.27 25.71
N GLY A 305 -17.69 1.38 25.89
CA GLY A 305 -17.90 0.07 26.52
C GLY A 305 -18.56 -1.01 25.64
N LYS A 306 -19.02 -0.67 24.41
CA LYS A 306 -19.69 -1.64 23.52
C LYS A 306 -18.77 -2.41 22.59
N MET A 307 -17.50 -1.99 22.43
CA MET A 307 -16.54 -2.66 21.57
C MET A 307 -16.33 -4.14 21.94
N GLY A 308 -16.38 -4.47 23.24
CA GLY A 308 -16.33 -5.86 23.69
C GLY A 308 -17.48 -6.74 23.18
N ARG A 309 -18.67 -6.16 22.95
CA ARG A 309 -19.83 -6.87 22.35
C ARG A 309 -19.68 -7.05 20.84
N VAL A 310 -19.10 -6.05 20.16
CA VAL A 310 -18.76 -6.11 18.73
C VAL A 310 -17.76 -7.26 18.48
N ILE A 311 -16.64 -7.27 19.20
CA ILE A 311 -15.58 -8.28 19.07
C ILE A 311 -16.04 -9.64 19.60
N GLY A 312 -16.71 -9.65 20.74
CA GLY A 312 -17.12 -10.86 21.47
C GLY A 312 -15.95 -11.61 22.10
N LYS A 313 -16.27 -12.60 22.93
CA LYS A 313 -15.26 -13.41 23.64
C LYS A 313 -14.29 -14.06 22.64
N ARG A 314 -12.98 -13.75 22.77
CA ARG A 314 -11.92 -14.24 21.87
C ARG A 314 -12.17 -13.92 20.38
N GLY A 315 -12.91 -12.86 20.04
CA GLY A 315 -13.22 -12.50 18.66
C GLY A 315 -14.33 -13.35 18.00
N ALA A 316 -15.06 -14.18 18.75
CA ALA A 316 -16.05 -15.09 18.16
C ALA A 316 -17.21 -14.36 17.47
N SER A 317 -17.63 -13.22 18.03
CA SER A 317 -18.70 -12.39 17.45
C SER A 317 -18.27 -11.83 16.12
N ILE A 318 -17.15 -11.12 16.08
CA ILE A 318 -16.68 -10.48 14.86
C ILE A 318 -16.34 -11.49 13.76
N ARG A 319 -15.75 -12.64 14.09
CA ARG A 319 -15.52 -13.73 13.12
C ARG A 319 -16.83 -14.24 12.53
N SER A 320 -17.86 -14.41 13.35
CA SER A 320 -19.18 -14.84 12.86
C SER A 320 -19.79 -13.79 11.92
N VAL A 321 -19.66 -12.49 12.20
CA VAL A 321 -20.13 -11.44 11.29
C VAL A 321 -19.37 -11.49 9.97
N LYS A 322 -18.03 -11.53 10.04
CA LYS A 322 -17.14 -11.66 8.88
C LYS A 322 -17.48 -12.87 8.00
N GLN A 323 -17.78 -14.01 8.59
CA GLN A 323 -18.18 -15.22 7.84
C GLN A 323 -19.57 -15.12 7.20
N SER A 324 -20.44 -14.25 7.74
CA SER A 324 -21.81 -14.09 7.27
C SER A 324 -21.98 -13.02 6.20
N CYS A 325 -20.99 -12.15 6.00
CA CYS A 325 -21.04 -11.02 5.07
C CYS A 325 -19.82 -11.08 4.15
N ASN A 326 -19.99 -10.88 2.85
CA ASN A 326 -18.88 -10.72 1.91
C ASN A 326 -18.34 -9.27 1.96
N ALA A 327 -18.00 -8.82 3.17
CA ALA A 327 -17.43 -7.51 3.43
C ALA A 327 -16.25 -7.65 4.39
N GLU A 328 -15.23 -6.84 4.14
CA GLU A 328 -14.08 -6.71 5.01
C GLU A 328 -14.44 -5.85 6.21
N ILE A 329 -14.16 -6.36 7.41
CA ILE A 329 -14.47 -5.66 8.66
C ILE A 329 -13.19 -5.46 9.46
N LEU A 330 -12.83 -4.20 9.66
CA LEU A 330 -11.64 -3.76 10.37
C LEU A 330 -12.07 -3.06 11.66
N ILE A 331 -11.54 -3.51 12.79
CA ILE A 331 -11.82 -2.93 14.10
C ILE A 331 -10.74 -1.90 14.39
N GLY A 332 -11.13 -0.72 14.87
CA GLY A 332 -10.17 0.23 15.46
C GLY A 332 -9.63 -0.23 16.81
N GLY A 333 -8.98 0.63 17.59
CA GLY A 333 -8.42 0.28 18.91
C GLY A 333 -6.93 0.57 19.02
N ALA A 334 -6.13 -0.45 19.33
CA ALA A 334 -4.67 -0.29 19.46
C ALA A 334 -4.01 0.23 18.17
N LYS A 335 -4.69 0.09 17.03
CA LYS A 335 -4.26 0.54 15.73
C LYS A 335 -5.43 1.32 15.10
N GLY A 336 -5.63 2.61 15.36
CA GLY A 336 -6.74 3.40 14.78
C GLY A 336 -7.90 3.71 15.76
N PRO A 337 -8.96 4.43 15.35
CA PRO A 337 -9.94 5.00 16.28
C PRO A 337 -10.58 3.96 17.21
N PRO A 338 -10.43 4.07 18.54
CA PRO A 338 -10.85 3.01 19.46
C PRO A 338 -12.36 2.78 19.50
N ASP A 339 -13.13 3.73 18.99
CA ASP A 339 -14.59 3.80 18.98
C ASP A 339 -15.19 3.54 17.59
N LYS A 340 -14.43 3.00 16.62
CA LYS A 340 -14.94 2.82 15.25
C LYS A 340 -14.69 1.42 14.69
N VAL A 341 -15.61 0.99 13.83
CA VAL A 341 -15.48 -0.18 12.95
C VAL A 341 -15.58 0.29 11.51
N PHE A 342 -14.65 -0.16 10.68
CA PHE A 342 -14.58 0.17 9.26
C PHE A 342 -15.03 -1.06 8.46
N ILE A 343 -15.95 -0.88 7.52
CA ILE A 343 -16.56 -1.96 6.75
C ILE A 343 -16.41 -1.63 5.26
N ILE A 344 -15.68 -2.46 4.53
CA ILE A 344 -15.36 -2.26 3.12
C ILE A 344 -15.95 -3.40 2.28
N GLY A 345 -16.61 -3.07 1.18
CA GLY A 345 -17.10 -4.06 0.21
C GLY A 345 -18.41 -3.64 -0.44
N PRO A 346 -19.14 -4.58 -1.06
CA PRO A 346 -20.40 -4.29 -1.74
C PRO A 346 -21.45 -3.67 -0.81
N VAL A 347 -22.19 -2.66 -1.31
CA VAL A 347 -23.15 -1.88 -0.50
C VAL A 347 -24.12 -2.76 0.30
N MET A 348 -24.64 -3.85 -0.29
CA MET A 348 -25.58 -4.75 0.40
C MET A 348 -24.92 -5.52 1.54
N GLU A 349 -23.70 -6.00 1.33
CA GLU A 349 -22.94 -6.76 2.33
C GLU A 349 -22.44 -5.85 3.46
N VAL A 350 -22.06 -4.61 3.14
CA VAL A 350 -21.71 -3.58 4.11
C VAL A 350 -22.92 -3.25 5.01
N ARG A 351 -24.10 -3.00 4.43
CA ARG A 351 -25.32 -2.71 5.19
C ARG A 351 -25.76 -3.90 6.05
N LYS A 352 -25.60 -5.12 5.55
CA LYS A 352 -25.86 -6.35 6.33
C LYS A 352 -24.93 -6.44 7.54
N ALA A 353 -23.62 -6.24 7.34
CA ALA A 353 -22.65 -6.22 8.42
C ALA A 353 -22.97 -5.14 9.46
N GLU A 354 -23.30 -3.92 9.02
CA GLU A 354 -23.72 -2.84 9.91
C GLU A 354 -24.94 -3.21 10.76
N ALA A 355 -25.99 -3.76 10.16
CA ALA A 355 -27.21 -4.13 10.86
C ALA A 355 -26.92 -5.16 11.96
N ILE A 356 -26.10 -6.17 11.67
CA ILE A 356 -25.69 -7.19 12.63
C ILE A 356 -24.87 -6.56 13.77
N LEU A 357 -23.90 -5.70 13.45
CA LEU A 357 -23.05 -5.06 14.45
C LEU A 357 -23.83 -4.10 15.34
N ARG A 358 -24.74 -3.30 14.77
CA ARG A 358 -25.66 -2.42 15.52
C ARG A 358 -26.54 -3.22 16.48
N GLY A 359 -27.12 -4.32 16.01
CA GLY A 359 -27.94 -5.21 16.85
C GLY A 359 -27.18 -5.73 18.08
N ARG A 360 -25.88 -6.00 17.96
CA ARG A 360 -25.04 -6.46 19.09
C ARG A 360 -24.71 -5.37 20.11
N MET A 361 -24.87 -4.10 19.76
CA MET A 361 -24.57 -2.97 20.66
C MET A 361 -25.78 -2.52 21.49
N ILE A 362 -26.99 -2.94 21.13
CA ILE A 362 -28.23 -2.67 21.86
C ILE A 362 -28.17 -3.34 23.24
N ASP A 363 -28.63 -2.64 24.28
CA ASP A 363 -28.89 -3.26 25.59
C ASP A 363 -30.23 -4.00 25.51
N LEU A 364 -30.18 -5.31 25.74
CA LEU A 364 -31.36 -6.16 25.86
C LEU A 364 -31.88 -6.15 27.29
#